data_AF-A0A954I9Q6-F1
#
_entry.id   AF-A0A954I9Q6-F1
#
_cell.length_a   1.000
_cell.length_b   1.000
_cell.length_c   1.000
_cell.angle_alpha   90.00
_cell.angle_beta   90.00
_cell.angle_gamma   90.00
#
_symmetry.space_group_name_H-M   'P 1'
#
loop_
_entity.id
_entity.type
_entity.pdbx_description
1 polymer ?
#
loop_
_entity_poly.entity_id
_entity_poly.type
_entity_poly.pdbx_seq_one_letter_code
_entity_poly.pdbx_strand_id
1 'polypeptide(L)'
;MNYLVIFFVLLGCTVLSVVFDIAGFSKPVTIVLVLAVAVAKAMCVMMFFMHLKFEGNWKFVLLVPTTILAIGLPLALLPDIGASYYTSLAPQKGDWGHEVAAAGDHHGHSPEGETTETPAE
;
A
#
# COMPACT_ATOMS: atom_id res chain seq x y z
N MET A 1 -23.93 27.87 3.41
CA MET A 1 -23.44 26.57 3.93
C MET A 1 -21.93 26.58 3.80
N ASN A 2 -21.22 26.46 4.92
CA ASN A 2 -19.82 26.85 4.98
C ASN A 2 -18.92 25.77 4.41
N TYR A 3 -18.38 26.00 3.22
CA TYR A 3 -17.35 25.15 2.58
C TYR A 3 -16.15 24.84 3.51
N LEU A 4 -15.90 25.71 4.48
CA LEU A 4 -14.92 25.49 5.55
C LEU A 4 -15.22 24.24 6.39
N VAL A 5 -16.48 23.87 6.61
CA VAL A 5 -16.83 22.65 7.37
C VAL A 5 -16.38 21.40 6.62
N ILE A 6 -16.59 21.35 5.29
CA ILE A 6 -16.15 20.22 4.47
C ILE A 6 -14.62 20.14 4.46
N PHE A 7 -13.94 21.28 4.38
CA PHE A 7 -12.49 21.35 4.51
C PHE A 7 -12.00 20.76 5.84
N PHE A 8 -12.60 21.14 6.97
CA PHE A 8 -12.24 20.58 8.28
C PHE A 8 -12.60 19.10 8.43
N VAL A 9 -13.70 18.63 7.84
CA VAL A 9 -14.05 17.20 7.81
C VAL A 9 -13.02 16.40 7.01
N LEU A 10 -12.61 16.88 5.83
CA LEU A 10 -11.58 16.25 4.99
C LEU A 10 -10.21 16.23 5.68
N LEU A 11 -9.88 17.33 6.36
CA LEU A 11 -8.65 17.44 7.15
C LEU A 11 -8.67 16.49 8.34
N GLY A 12 -9.78 16.42 9.08
CA GLY A 12 -9.97 15.48 10.19
C GLY A 12 -9.88 14.01 9.74
N CYS A 13 -10.47 13.65 8.60
CA CYS A 13 -10.35 12.31 8.01
C CYS A 13 -8.88 11.95 7.71
N THR A 14 -8.11 12.92 7.23
CA THR A 14 -6.68 12.74 6.95
C THR A 14 -5.87 12.55 8.24
N VAL A 15 -6.14 13.37 9.26
CA VAL A 15 -5.53 13.24 10.59
C VAL A 15 -5.86 11.88 11.21
N LEU A 16 -7.12 11.45 11.13
CA LEU A 16 -7.56 10.16 11.66
C LEU A 16 -6.84 8.98 10.98
N SER A 17 -6.61 9.07 9.66
CA SER A 17 -5.81 8.07 8.94
C SER A 17 -4.38 7.99 9.47
N VAL A 18 -3.74 9.13 9.74
CA VAL A 18 -2.37 9.18 10.26
C VAL A 18 -2.31 8.65 11.70
N VAL A 19 -3.32 8.94 12.51
CA VAL A 19 -3.42 8.40 13.88
C VAL A 19 -3.51 6.87 13.86
N PHE A 20 -4.29 6.28 12.95
CA PHE A 20 -4.37 4.82 12.81
C PHE A 20 -3.06 4.19 12.32
N ASP A 21 -2.28 4.90 11.51
CA ASP A 21 -0.97 4.45 11.05
C ASP A 21 0.06 4.44 12.20
N ILE A 22 0.09 5.52 13.01
CA ILE A 22 1.01 5.66 14.14
C ILE A 22 0.65 4.72 15.31
N ALA A 23 -0.63 4.38 15.48
CA ALA A 23 -1.10 3.49 16.55
C ALA A 23 -0.54 2.05 16.46
N GLY A 24 0.15 1.69 15.37
CA GLY A 24 0.96 0.48 15.31
C GLY A 24 0.17 -0.83 15.41
N PHE A 25 -1.03 -0.88 14.82
CA PHE A 25 -1.81 -2.11 14.71
C PHE A 25 -1.17 -3.12 13.76
N SER A 26 -1.70 -4.35 13.78
CA SER A 26 -1.28 -5.39 12.85
C SER A 26 -1.45 -4.93 11.39
N LYS A 27 -0.45 -5.22 10.54
CA LYS A 27 -0.39 -4.82 9.12
C LYS A 27 -1.73 -4.93 8.36
N PRO A 28 -2.50 -6.05 8.44
CA PRO A 28 -3.76 -6.14 7.70
C PRO A 28 -4.84 -5.18 8.22
N VAL A 29 -4.87 -4.91 9.53
CA VAL A 29 -5.85 -4.02 10.15
C VAL A 29 -5.60 -2.58 9.75
N THR A 30 -4.34 -2.14 9.73
CA THR A 30 -3.98 -0.79 9.29
C THR A 30 -4.36 -0.57 7.82
N ILE A 31 -4.13 -1.55 6.95
CA ILE A 31 -4.51 -1.47 5.53
C ILE A 31 -6.02 -1.28 5.37
N VAL A 32 -6.83 -2.09 6.09
CA VAL A 32 -8.30 -1.99 6.01
C VAL A 32 -8.80 -0.66 6.58
N LEU A 33 -8.24 -0.18 7.68
CA LEU A 33 -8.63 1.11 8.28
C LEU A 33 -8.28 2.28 7.37
N VAL A 34 -7.07 2.34 6.81
CA VAL A 34 -6.66 3.41 5.89
C VAL A 34 -7.50 3.38 4.62
N LEU A 35 -7.82 2.19 4.09
CA LEU A 35 -8.71 2.02 2.96
C LEU A 35 -10.13 2.54 3.27
N ALA A 36 -10.68 2.18 4.44
CA ALA A 36 -12.01 2.63 4.86
C ALA A 36 -12.08 4.16 5.00
N VAL A 37 -11.05 4.78 5.60
CA VAL A 37 -10.95 6.24 5.74
C VAL A 37 -10.81 6.91 4.37
N ALA A 38 -10.04 6.33 3.45
CA ALA A 38 -9.91 6.83 2.08
C ALA A 38 -11.26 6.79 1.32
N VAL A 39 -12.02 5.70 1.45
CA VAL A 39 -13.35 5.57 0.84
C VAL A 39 -14.34 6.56 1.45
N ALA A 40 -14.34 6.73 2.78
CA ALA A 40 -15.19 7.70 3.46
C ALA A 40 -14.89 9.16 3.02
N LYS A 41 -13.60 9.51 2.86
CA LYS A 41 -13.17 10.79 2.31
C LYS A 41 -13.70 11.00 0.89
N ALA A 42 -13.58 9.99 0.02
CA ALA A 42 -14.07 10.05 -1.36
C ALA A 42 -15.60 10.19 -1.44
N MET A 43 -16.35 9.47 -0.59
CA MET A 43 -17.81 9.61 -0.50
C MET A 43 -18.24 10.98 0.00
N CYS A 44 -17.53 11.56 0.98
CA CYS A 44 -17.80 12.94 1.41
C CYS A 44 -17.59 13.95 0.28
N VAL A 45 -16.54 13.78 -0.53
CA VAL A 45 -16.32 14.63 -1.72
C VAL A 45 -17.46 14.46 -2.73
N MET A 46 -17.85 13.22 -3.07
CA MET A 46 -18.94 12.99 -4.02
C MET A 46 -20.30 13.52 -3.54
N MET A 47 -20.64 13.40 -2.26
CA MET A 47 -21.93 13.88 -1.75
C MET A 47 -22.03 15.41 -1.66
N PHE A 48 -20.92 16.12 -1.44
CA PHE A 48 -20.93 17.56 -1.19
C PHE A 48 -20.42 18.43 -2.36
N PHE A 49 -19.42 17.97 -3.13
CA PHE A 49 -18.90 18.72 -4.29
C PHE A 49 -19.63 18.40 -5.59
N MET A 50 -20.14 17.17 -5.75
CA MET A 50 -21.17 16.89 -6.75
C MET A 50 -22.53 17.11 -6.10
N HIS A 51 -23.39 17.88 -6.75
CA HIS A 51 -24.66 18.42 -6.25
C HIS A 51 -25.78 17.39 -5.95
N LEU A 52 -25.47 16.17 -5.51
CA LEU A 52 -26.41 15.05 -5.30
C LEU A 52 -27.45 15.32 -4.19
N LYS A 53 -27.14 16.22 -3.26
CA LYS A 53 -28.06 16.65 -2.21
C LYS A 53 -29.05 17.72 -2.69
N PHE A 54 -28.79 18.39 -3.82
CA PHE A 54 -29.53 19.60 -4.21
C PHE A 54 -30.25 19.54 -5.57
N GLU A 55 -30.08 18.48 -6.37
CA GLU A 55 -30.93 18.23 -7.54
C GLU A 55 -31.29 16.74 -7.65
N GLY A 56 -32.53 16.46 -8.06
CA GLY A 56 -33.22 15.18 -7.88
C GLY A 56 -32.55 13.93 -8.46
N ASN A 57 -33.07 12.77 -8.03
CA ASN A 57 -32.52 11.40 -8.20
C ASN A 57 -32.08 10.99 -9.62
N TRP A 58 -32.45 11.74 -10.66
CA TRP A 58 -32.05 11.46 -12.04
C TRP A 58 -30.53 11.52 -12.29
N LYS A 59 -29.78 12.28 -11.48
CA LYS A 59 -28.31 12.37 -11.63
C LYS A 59 -27.56 11.13 -11.15
N PHE A 60 -28.15 10.37 -10.23
CA PHE A 60 -27.56 9.10 -9.79
C PHE A 60 -27.52 8.08 -10.94
N VAL A 61 -28.48 8.12 -11.87
CA VAL A 61 -28.51 7.22 -13.03
C VAL A 61 -27.31 7.42 -13.95
N LEU A 62 -26.81 8.66 -14.08
CA LEU A 62 -25.59 8.95 -14.84
C LEU A 62 -24.30 8.70 -14.05
N LEU A 63 -24.34 8.80 -12.72
CA LEU A 63 -23.18 8.53 -11.87
C LEU A 63 -22.89 7.02 -11.80
N VAL A 64 -23.91 6.19 -11.64
CA VAL A 64 -23.80 4.71 -11.55
C VAL A 64 -22.81 4.12 -12.58
N PRO A 65 -22.93 4.35 -13.90
CA PRO A 65 -22.00 3.80 -14.88
C PRO A 65 -20.57 4.32 -14.71
N THR A 66 -20.38 5.60 -14.36
CA THR A 66 -19.04 6.15 -14.11
C THR A 66 -18.38 5.54 -12.86
N THR A 67 -19.13 5.30 -11.79
CA THR A 67 -18.62 4.60 -10.60
C THR A 67 -18.30 3.13 -10.87
N ILE A 68 -19.11 2.45 -11.69
CA ILE A 68 -18.86 1.06 -12.08
C ILE A 68 -17.56 0.98 -12.89
N LEU A 69 -17.34 1.90 -13.83
CA LEU A 69 -16.08 1.95 -14.59
C LEU A 69 -14.89 2.36 -13.71
N ALA A 70 -15.07 3.31 -12.79
CA ALA A 70 -14.01 3.75 -11.88
C ALA A 70 -13.53 2.64 -10.93
N ILE A 71 -14.41 1.72 -10.53
CA ILE A 71 -14.05 0.56 -9.70
C ILE A 71 -13.59 -0.62 -10.58
N GLY A 72 -14.25 -0.85 -11.71
CA GLY A 72 -13.95 -1.94 -12.63
C GLY A 72 -12.58 -1.82 -13.28
N LEU A 73 -12.14 -0.61 -13.60
CA LEU A 73 -10.85 -0.37 -14.26
C LEU A 73 -9.64 -0.75 -13.37
N PRO A 74 -9.52 -0.30 -12.10
CA PRO A 74 -8.47 -0.77 -11.21
C PRO A 74 -8.50 -2.28 -10.97
N LEU A 75 -9.69 -2.89 -10.86
CA LEU A 75 -9.82 -4.34 -10.68
C LEU A 75 -9.38 -5.12 -11.92
N ALA A 76 -9.66 -4.60 -13.12
CA ALA A 76 -9.22 -5.20 -14.38
C ALA A 76 -7.71 -5.01 -14.62
N LEU A 77 -7.12 -3.92 -14.13
CA LEU A 77 -5.67 -3.67 -14.21
C LEU A 77 -4.86 -4.46 -13.19
N LEU A 78 -5.46 -4.82 -12.05
CA LEU A 78 -4.78 -5.53 -10.96
C LEU A 78 -4.17 -6.88 -11.40
N PRO A 79 -4.86 -7.77 -12.16
CA PRO A 79 -4.24 -8.99 -12.68
C PRO A 79 -3.20 -8.72 -13.76
N ASP A 80 -3.37 -7.68 -14.58
CA ASP A 80 -2.45 -7.33 -15.68
C ASP A 80 -1.07 -6.93 -15.16
N ILE A 81 -1.05 -6.05 -14.15
CA ILE A 81 0.17 -5.61 -13.48
C ILE A 81 0.65 -6.70 -12.51
N GLY A 82 -0.24 -7.38 -11.79
CA GLY A 82 0.12 -8.40 -10.80
C GLY A 82 0.84 -9.62 -11.39
N ALA A 83 0.41 -10.11 -12.56
CA ALA A 83 1.03 -11.28 -13.20
C ALA A 83 2.39 -10.95 -13.83
N SER A 84 2.53 -9.75 -14.39
CA SER A 84 3.74 -9.32 -15.11
C SER A 84 4.94 -9.00 -14.20
N TYR A 85 4.73 -8.70 -12.91
CA TYR A 85 5.82 -8.39 -11.98
C TYR A 85 6.57 -9.62 -11.44
N TYR A 86 6.04 -10.83 -11.60
CA TYR A 86 6.70 -12.06 -11.13
C TYR A 86 7.46 -12.82 -12.22
N THR A 87 7.35 -12.43 -13.50
CA THR A 87 8.26 -12.94 -14.52
C THR A 87 9.59 -12.20 -14.39
N SER A 88 10.51 -12.78 -13.63
CA SER A 88 11.86 -12.24 -13.53
C SER A 88 12.57 -12.44 -14.87
N LEU A 89 12.55 -11.42 -15.73
CA LEU A 89 13.30 -11.41 -17.00
C LEU A 89 14.82 -11.32 -16.78
N ALA A 90 15.26 -11.18 -15.53
CA ALA A 90 16.65 -11.22 -15.09
C ALA A 90 16.87 -12.49 -14.24
N PRO A 91 17.16 -13.66 -14.87
CA PRO A 91 17.45 -14.92 -14.15
C PRO A 91 18.65 -14.83 -13.18
N GLN A 92 19.43 -13.76 -13.28
CA GLN A 92 20.60 -13.42 -12.47
C GLN A 92 20.30 -13.07 -10.99
N LYS A 93 19.15 -13.45 -10.40
CA LYS A 93 18.96 -13.37 -8.95
C LYS A 93 18.73 -14.74 -8.29
N GLY A 94 18.33 -15.75 -9.08
CA GLY A 94 18.16 -17.12 -8.60
C GLY A 94 19.46 -17.92 -8.59
N ASP A 95 20.25 -17.78 -9.66
CA ASP A 95 21.45 -18.60 -9.89
C ASP A 95 22.60 -18.27 -8.92
N TRP A 96 22.91 -16.97 -8.78
CA TRP A 96 23.92 -16.48 -7.83
C TRP A 96 23.56 -16.79 -6.36
N GLY A 97 22.27 -16.88 -6.03
CA GLY A 97 21.85 -17.22 -4.67
C GLY A 97 22.18 -18.66 -4.29
N HIS A 98 22.07 -19.58 -5.26
CA HIS A 98 22.39 -20.99 -5.07
C HIS A 98 23.90 -21.26 -5.18
N GLU A 99 24.61 -20.53 -6.04
CA GLU A 99 26.06 -20.65 -6.18
C GLU A 99 26.82 -20.12 -4.96
N VAL A 100 26.38 -18.98 -4.38
CA VAL A 100 26.99 -18.42 -3.16
C VAL A 100 26.67 -19.29 -1.92
N ALA A 101 25.49 -19.92 -1.88
CA ALA A 101 25.14 -20.90 -0.84
C ALA A 101 25.96 -22.20 -0.97
N ALA A 102 26.15 -22.71 -2.19
CA ALA A 102 26.97 -23.89 -2.45
C ALA A 102 28.48 -23.64 -2.23
N ALA A 103 28.96 -22.42 -2.50
CA ALA A 103 30.34 -22.00 -2.22
C ALA A 103 30.60 -21.82 -0.70
N GLY A 104 29.57 -21.46 0.08
CA GLY A 104 29.65 -21.39 1.54
C GLY A 104 29.77 -22.77 2.21
N ASP A 105 29.12 -23.78 1.65
CA ASP A 105 29.08 -25.14 2.22
C ASP A 105 30.41 -25.90 2.04
N HIS A 106 31.19 -25.58 1.00
CA HIS A 106 32.52 -26.17 0.77
C HIS A 106 33.65 -25.52 1.58
N HIS A 107 33.41 -24.38 2.25
CA HIS A 107 34.39 -23.68 3.10
C HIS A 107 34.06 -23.76 4.60
N GLY A 108 33.37 -24.83 5.02
CA GLY A 108 33.08 -25.14 6.43
C GLY A 108 34.06 -26.12 7.06
N HIS A 109 35.38 -25.86 7.02
CA HIS A 109 36.30 -26.41 8.02
C HIS A 109 36.88 -25.26 8.83
N SER A 110 36.26 -24.99 9.98
CA SER A 110 36.89 -24.17 11.01
C SER A 110 38.10 -24.91 11.57
N PRO A 111 39.19 -24.22 11.90
CA PRO A 111 39.85 -24.45 13.15
C PRO A 111 39.38 -23.39 14.14
N GLU A 112 38.83 -23.88 15.26
CA GLU A 112 38.87 -23.19 16.54
C GLU A 112 40.32 -22.77 16.89
N GLY A 113 40.46 -21.75 17.73
CA GLY A 113 41.70 -21.37 18.41
C GLY A 113 42.06 -19.90 18.17
N GLU A 114 41.66 -18.97 19.04
CA GLU A 114 42.43 -18.61 20.23
C GLU A 114 43.81 -18.03 19.88
N THR A 115 43.93 -16.70 19.85
CA THR A 115 44.89 -15.92 20.64
C THR A 115 44.75 -14.43 20.29
N THR A 116 44.16 -13.71 21.24
CA THR A 116 44.29 -12.26 21.35
C THR A 116 45.66 -11.97 21.95
N GLU A 117 46.66 -11.62 21.15
CA GLU A 117 47.84 -10.89 21.65
C GLU A 117 48.26 -9.83 20.63
N THR A 118 47.89 -8.59 20.93
CA THR A 118 48.58 -7.39 20.45
C THR A 118 49.38 -6.85 21.63
N PRO A 119 50.72 -6.86 21.61
CA PRO A 119 51.49 -5.89 22.35
C PRO A 119 51.69 -4.66 21.47
N ALA A 120 51.42 -3.50 22.06
CA ALA A 120 51.93 -2.23 21.59
C ALA A 120 53.45 -2.31 21.39
N GLU A 121 53.96 -1.80 20.27
CA GLU A 121 54.77 -0.57 20.13
C GLU A 121 54.79 -0.15 18.65
#